data_AF-A0A3Q9GFJ4-F1
#
_entry.id   AF-A0A3Q9GFJ4-F1
#
_cell.length_a   1.000
_cell.length_b   1.000
_cell.length_c   1.000
_cell.angle_alpha   90.00
_cell.angle_beta   90.00
_cell.angle_gamma   90.00
#
_symmetry.space_group_name_H-M   'P 1'
#
loop_
_entity.id
_entity.type
_entity.pdbx_description
1 polymer ?
#
loop_
_entity_poly.entity_id
_entity_poly.type
_entity_poly.pdbx_seq_one_letter_code
_entity_poly.pdbx_strand_id
1 'polypeptide(L)' 'MKIKALRWKKFDWGYYAMGVNQNYIIRAENKHYRLTIMPHDYGRPILQDAKTVEECKKIAHIQHEESVLRWFE' A
#
# COMPACT_ATOMS: atom_id res chain seq x y z
N MET A 1 -19.03 -4.91 -7.94
CA MET A 1 -18.57 -5.32 -6.59
C MET A 1 -18.03 -4.08 -5.88
N LYS A 2 -18.40 -3.79 -4.63
CA LYS A 2 -17.81 -2.63 -3.91
C LYS A 2 -16.45 -3.05 -3.34
N ILE A 3 -15.35 -2.54 -3.91
CA ILE A 3 -13.99 -2.79 -3.40
C ILE A 3 -13.89 -2.14 -2.01
N LYS A 4 -13.50 -2.91 -1.00
CA LYS A 4 -13.37 -2.39 0.36
C LYS A 4 -12.08 -1.58 0.46
N ALA A 5 -12.14 -0.44 1.14
CA ALA A 5 -10.96 0.36 1.43
C ALA A 5 -9.94 -0.40 2.29
N LEU A 6 -8.65 -0.11 2.08
CA LEU A 6 -7.55 -0.65 2.88
C LEU A 6 -7.70 -0.22 4.34
N ARG A 7 -7.58 -1.19 5.26
CA ARG A 7 -7.60 -0.94 6.71
C ARG A 7 -6.18 -0.80 7.23
N TRP A 8 -5.84 0.39 7.71
CA TRP A 8 -4.50 0.72 8.21
C TRP A 8 -4.35 0.44 9.70
N LYS A 9 -3.23 -0.18 10.07
CA LYS A 9 -2.75 -0.32 11.45
C LYS A 9 -1.48 0.51 11.60
N LYS A 10 -1.36 1.26 12.70
CA LYS A 10 -0.17 2.05 13.04
C LYS A 10 0.78 1.20 13.90
N PHE A 11 2.07 1.33 13.65
CA PHE A 11 3.17 0.70 14.40
C PHE A 11 4.24 1.76 14.72
N ASP A 12 5.19 1.42 15.59
CA ASP A 12 6.24 2.35 16.03
C ASP A 12 7.06 2.92 14.87
N TRP A 13 7.26 2.13 13.81
CA TRP A 13 8.07 2.47 12.66
C TRP A 13 7.26 2.82 11.39
N GLY A 14 5.92 2.86 11.45
CA GLY A 14 5.12 3.16 10.27
C GLY A 14 3.64 2.76 10.28
N TYR A 15 3.09 2.53 9.09
CA TYR A 15 1.72 2.05 8.89
C TYR A 15 1.72 0.80 8.00
N TYR A 16 0.77 -0.09 8.25
CA TYR A 16 0.61 -1.32 7.47
C TYR A 16 -0.86 -1.57 7.14
N ALA A 17 -1.13 -2.04 5.93
CA ALA A 17 -2.42 -2.54 5.49
C ALA A 17 -2.25 -3.80 4.61
N MET A 18 -3.24 -4.69 4.64
CA MET A 18 -3.32 -5.86 3.77
C MET A 18 -4.33 -5.62 2.66
N GLY A 19 -3.95 -5.94 1.42
CA GLY A 19 -4.85 -6.01 0.28
C GLY A 19 -4.95 -7.44 -0.26
N VAL A 20 -5.63 -7.59 -1.40
CA VAL A 20 -5.69 -8.87 -2.11
C VAL A 20 -4.30 -9.18 -2.67
N ASN A 21 -3.75 -10.31 -2.24
CA ASN A 21 -2.46 -10.87 -2.66
C ASN A 21 -1.24 -9.96 -2.48
N GLN A 22 -1.33 -8.95 -1.62
CA GLN A 22 -0.24 -8.01 -1.38
C GLN A 22 -0.35 -7.25 -0.06
N ASN A 23 0.79 -6.76 0.41
CA ASN A 23 0.93 -5.94 1.60
C ASN A 23 1.33 -4.51 1.25
N TYR A 24 0.85 -3.55 2.05
CA TYR A 24 1.15 -2.13 1.93
C TYR A 24 1.81 -1.64 3.21
N ILE A 25 2.99 -1.02 3.08
CA ILE A 25 3.78 -0.54 4.22
C ILE A 25 4.17 0.90 3.98
N ILE A 26 3.90 1.80 4.92
CA ILE A 26 4.37 3.20 4.88
C ILE A 26 5.41 3.37 5.98
N ARG A 27 6.61 3.83 5.62
CA ARG A 27 7.68 4.17 6.57
C ARG A 27 8.03 5.64 6.48
N ALA A 28 8.39 6.24 7.61
CA ALA A 28 8.97 7.57 7.61
C ALA A 28 10.46 7.46 7.28
N GLU A 29 10.89 8.18 6.27
CA GLU A 29 12.28 8.37 5.86
C GLU A 29 12.66 9.84 6.12
N ASN A 30 13.94 10.17 6.24
CA ASN A 30 14.42 11.49 6.71
C ASN A 30 13.65 12.72 6.22
N LYS A 31 13.23 12.77 4.94
CA LYS A 31 12.52 13.92 4.34
C LYS A 31 11.20 13.56 3.64
N HIS A 32 10.77 12.30 3.70
CA HIS A 32 9.60 11.80 2.96
C HIS A 32 9.01 10.56 3.63
N TYR A 33 7.83 10.15 3.18
CA TYR A 33 7.23 8.87 3.53
C TYR A 33 7.37 7.93 2.35
N ARG A 34 7.80 6.70 2.60
CA ARG A 34 7.95 5.66 1.59
C ARG A 34 6.86 4.63 1.73
N LEU A 35 6.03 4.50 0.71
CA LEU A 35 5.12 3.38 0.52
C LEU A 35 5.87 2.23 -0.15
N THR A 36 5.79 1.05 0.43
CA THR A 36 6.25 -0.22 -0.13
C THR A 36 5.05 -1.12 -0.36
N ILE A 37 4.88 -1.60 -1.59
CA ILE A 37 3.84 -2.55 -1.99
C ILE A 37 4.54 -3.88 -2.27
N MET A 38 4.22 -4.90 -1.47
CA MET A 38 4.84 -6.23 -1.56
C MET A 38 3.81 -7.26 -2.05
N PRO A 39 3.96 -7.82 -3.26
CA PRO A 39 3.18 -8.98 -3.71
C PRO A 39 3.42 -10.20 -2.82
N HIS A 40 2.40 -11.04 -2.60
CA HIS A 40 2.56 -12.29 -1.86
C HIS A 40 3.17 -13.41 -2.72
N ASP A 41 2.76 -13.53 -3.99
CA ASP A 41 3.11 -14.65 -4.87
C ASP A 41 4.39 -14.44 -5.70
N TYR A 42 5.46 -13.94 -5.07
CA TYR A 42 6.72 -13.57 -5.72
C TYR A 42 6.61 -12.36 -6.65
N GLY A 43 7.35 -11.31 -6.34
CA GLY A 43 7.41 -10.10 -7.14
C GLY A 43 8.37 -9.09 -6.53
N ARG A 44 8.87 -8.17 -7.36
CA ARG A 44 9.70 -7.06 -6.85
C ARG A 44 8.79 -6.08 -6.08
N PRO A 45 9.19 -5.64 -4.87
CA PRO A 45 8.46 -4.60 -4.19
C PRO A 45 8.40 -3.32 -5.03
N ILE A 46 7.24 -2.68 -5.06
CA ILE A 46 7.06 -1.37 -5.67
C ILE A 46 7.25 -0.32 -4.58
N LEU A 47 8.12 0.66 -4.82
CA LEU A 47 8.41 1.76 -3.90
C LEU A 47 7.85 3.06 -4.45
N GLN A 48 7.17 3.83 -3.60
CA GLN A 48 6.59 5.14 -3.93
C GLN A 48 6.85 6.12 -2.80
N ASP A 49 7.50 7.23 -3.11
CA ASP A 49 7.83 8.27 -2.13
C ASP A 49 6.81 9.41 -2.19
N ALA A 50 6.39 9.91 -1.03
CA ALA A 50 5.46 11.03 -0.91
C ALA A 50 5.83 11.96 0.26
N LYS A 51 5.25 13.17 0.30
CA LYS A 51 5.55 14.14 1.37
C LYS A 51 4.76 13.84 2.65
N THR A 52 3.63 13.15 2.51
CA THR A 52 2.70 12.86 3.61
C THR A 52 2.26 11.40 3.62
N VAL A 53 1.84 10.94 4.81
CA VAL A 53 1.24 9.60 4.97
C VAL A 53 -0.05 9.49 4.17
N GLU A 54 -0.83 10.57 4.10
CA GLU A 54 -2.12 10.63 3.41
C GLU A 54 -1.97 10.42 1.90
N GLU A 55 -0.92 10.98 1.29
CA GLU A 55 -0.58 10.71 -0.10
C GLU A 55 -0.22 9.24 -0.32
N CYS A 56 0.63 8.65 0.53
CA CYS A 56 0.93 7.22 0.47
C CYS A 56 -0.33 6.37 0.58
N LYS A 57 -1.27 6.71 1.47
CA LYS A 57 -2.55 5.99 1.62
C LYS A 57 -3.42 6.09 0.37
N LYS A 58 -3.45 7.25 -0.30
CA LYS A 58 -4.16 7.44 -1.58
C LYS A 58 -3.56 6.58 -2.69
N ILE A 59 -2.24 6.61 -2.85
CA ILE A 59 -1.53 5.80 -3.85
C ILE A 59 -1.79 4.31 -3.60
N ALA A 60 -1.65 3.86 -2.35
CA ALA A 60 -1.93 2.48 -1.96
C ALA A 60 -3.37 2.05 -2.27
N HIS A 61 -4.35 2.95 -2.07
CA HIS A 61 -5.75 2.64 -2.35
C HIS A 61 -6.02 2.44 -3.84
N ILE A 62 -5.48 3.32 -4.70
CA ILE A 62 -5.59 3.20 -6.16
C ILE A 62 -4.96 1.89 -6.62
N GLN A 63 -3.73 1.58 -6.17
CA GLN A 63 -3.04 0.34 -6.51
C GLN A 63 -3.81 -0.91 -6.04
N HIS A 64 -4.46 -0.83 -4.88
CA HIS A 64 -5.29 -1.91 -4.37
C HIS A 64 -6.50 -2.17 -5.25
N GLU A 65 -7.20 -1.12 -5.67
CA GLU A 65 -8.35 -1.22 -6.56
C GLU A 65 -7.96 -1.83 -7.92
N GLU A 66 -6.87 -1.36 -8.51
CA GLU A 66 -6.33 -1.91 -9.77
C GLU A 66 -5.99 -3.40 -9.64
N SER A 67 -5.34 -3.78 -8.55
CA SER A 67 -4.95 -5.17 -8.31
C SER A 67 -6.16 -6.08 -8.09
N VAL A 68 -7.17 -5.57 -7.36
CA VAL A 68 -8.42 -6.31 -7.14
C VAL A 68 -9.12 -6.56 -8.46
N LEU A 69 -9.21 -5.55 -9.34
CA LEU A 69 -9.82 -5.70 -10.67
C LEU A 69 -9.10 -6.78 -11.49
N ARG A 70 -7.77 -6.75 -11.56
CA ARG A 70 -6.98 -7.76 -12.29
C ARG A 70 -7.09 -9.18 -11.74
N TRP A 71 -7.37 -9.35 -10.45
CA TRP A 71 -7.46 -10.67 -9.82
C TRP A 71 -8.84 -11.32 -10.01
N PHE A 72 -9.87 -10.52 -10.31
CA PHE A 72 -11.21 -11.01 -10.63
C PHE A 72 -11.43 -11.26 -12.13
N GLU A 73 -10.53 -10.79 -13.00
CA GLU A 73 -10.46 -11.13 -14.43
C GLU A 73 -9.71 -12.45 -14.65
#